data_AF-A0A7L3F0K6-F1
#
_entry.id   AF-A0A7L3F0K6-F1
#
_cell.length_a   1.000
_cell.length_b   1.000
_cell.length_c   1.000
_cell.angle_alpha   90.00
_cell.angle_beta   90.00
_cell.angle_gamma   90.00
#
_symmetry.space_group_name_H-M   'P 1'
#
loop_
_entity.id
_entity.type
_entity.pdbx_description
1 polymer ?
#
loop_
_entity_poly.entity_id
_entity_poly.type
_entity_poly.pdbx_seq_one_letter_code
_entity_poly.pdbx_strand_id
1 'polypeptide(L)'
;GFYTEEELIRNLASMSTGERIKAIQKMPETMKKKREIRNKVLQEITKKSRHRCVQLSCCTDCRQGAAVSFRRFGNTLSEYFHLLQFFHKTLKIIGAKFGTSVLSYFIFLKWLLTFNIFSFLINFSFITIPQFIAAEPNDLSFTGLELFTGAGYFQQTVLYYGFYTNATIRKIEHGPSYNMQLAYIFTVGLYFVICFLILLFSMAKSFSKNFINPQAYAGNASKLLCTWDFNITNEKAVKLKQKNLSTQIKEDLTEVNREVLNFSVKERAVRVMIHLGSWAASLGTAVAACAGVYFLSINNLKLFVNGGKNDLESQAAMLVLPIVASLLNTFIPFFYSWLGHLEKFQTPGHHIYVTIARNIVLKISIIGILCYYWLNVVAASESQ
;
A
#
# COMPACT_ATOMS: atom_id res chain seq x y z
N GLY A 1 26.47 48.76 -41.16
CA GLY A 1 27.59 48.19 -40.37
C GLY A 1 27.50 46.69 -40.46
N PHE A 2 28.51 46.05 -41.05
CA PHE A 2 28.58 44.59 -41.12
C PHE A 2 29.02 44.04 -39.76
N TYR A 3 28.10 43.40 -39.04
CA TYR A 3 28.49 42.56 -37.90
C TYR A 3 29.34 41.41 -38.44
N THR A 4 30.48 41.16 -37.79
CA THR A 4 31.29 39.98 -38.11
C THR A 4 30.50 38.72 -37.75
N GLU A 5 30.63 37.66 -38.56
CA GLU A 5 29.84 36.42 -38.39
C GLU A 5 29.99 35.82 -36.98
N GLU A 6 31.16 36.01 -36.35
CA GLU A 6 31.47 35.56 -35.00
C GLU A 6 30.68 36.31 -33.91
N GLU A 7 30.48 37.62 -34.09
CA GLU A 7 29.71 38.45 -33.15
C GLU A 7 28.22 38.11 -33.19
N LEU A 8 27.72 37.80 -34.40
CA LEU A 8 26.36 37.30 -34.60
C LEU A 8 26.14 35.96 -33.89
N ILE A 9 27.08 35.02 -34.02
CA ILE A 9 27.02 33.70 -33.37
C ILE A 9 27.04 33.85 -31.84
N ARG A 10 27.90 34.75 -31.31
CA ARG A 10 28.02 35.00 -29.88
C ARG A 10 26.76 35.62 -29.29
N ASN A 11 26.14 36.56 -30.00
CA ASN A 11 24.87 37.18 -29.60
C ASN A 11 23.74 36.15 -29.61
N LEU A 12 23.58 35.39 -30.70
CA LEU A 12 22.59 34.30 -30.79
C LEU A 12 22.78 33.21 -29.72
N ALA A 13 24.01 32.89 -29.35
CA ALA A 13 24.32 31.92 -28.30
C ALA A 13 23.94 32.40 -26.89
N SER A 14 23.80 33.71 -26.69
CA SER A 14 23.41 34.31 -25.40
C SER A 14 21.89 34.41 -25.20
N MET A 15 21.10 34.30 -26.28
CA MET A 15 19.63 34.41 -26.25
C MET A 15 18.94 33.13 -25.76
N SER A 16 17.70 33.26 -25.29
CA SER A 16 16.87 32.11 -24.92
C SER A 16 16.53 31.24 -26.14
N THR A 17 16.22 29.96 -25.92
CA THR A 17 15.94 29.00 -27.02
C THR A 17 14.82 29.47 -27.95
N GLY A 18 13.76 30.07 -27.40
CA GLY A 18 12.64 30.59 -28.20
C GLY A 18 13.00 31.82 -29.03
N GLU A 19 13.74 32.78 -28.45
CA GLU A 19 14.12 34.02 -29.15
C GLU A 19 15.17 33.78 -30.23
N ARG A 20 16.12 32.89 -29.97
CA ARG A 20 17.13 32.46 -30.95
C ARG A 20 16.51 31.82 -32.19
N ILE A 21 15.51 30.95 -32.02
CA ILE A 21 14.81 30.33 -33.15
C ILE A 21 14.09 31.39 -33.97
N LYS A 22 13.38 32.32 -33.31
CA LYS A 22 12.69 33.43 -33.97
C LYS A 22 13.68 34.36 -34.71
N ALA A 23 14.85 34.64 -34.14
CA ALA A 23 15.88 35.48 -34.73
C ALA A 23 16.48 34.83 -36.00
N ILE A 24 16.83 33.54 -35.95
CA ILE A 24 17.36 32.79 -37.11
C ILE A 24 16.31 32.70 -38.24
N GLN A 25 15.03 32.54 -37.89
CA GLN A 25 13.95 32.49 -38.88
C GLN A 25 13.76 33.83 -39.61
N LYS A 26 13.86 34.96 -38.88
CA LYS A 26 13.70 36.32 -39.42
C LYS A 26 14.87 36.82 -40.28
N MET A 27 16.01 36.12 -40.32
CA MET A 27 17.15 36.52 -41.17
C MET A 27 16.82 36.39 -42.67
N PRO A 28 17.20 37.36 -43.51
CA PRO A 28 16.99 37.31 -44.96
C PRO A 28 18.09 36.48 -45.65
N GLU A 29 18.25 35.22 -45.23
CA GLU A 29 19.33 34.34 -45.69
C GLU A 29 18.78 32.98 -46.17
N THR A 30 19.54 32.30 -47.03
CA THR A 30 19.16 30.97 -47.53
C THR A 30 19.04 29.94 -46.40
N MET A 31 18.15 28.96 -46.56
CA MET A 31 17.93 27.91 -45.55
C MET A 31 19.19 27.11 -45.20
N LYS A 32 20.10 26.94 -46.18
CA LYS A 32 21.40 26.29 -45.97
C LYS A 32 22.26 27.09 -44.99
N LYS A 33 22.36 28.41 -45.18
CA LYS A 33 23.12 29.31 -44.31
C LYS A 33 22.51 29.45 -42.91
N LYS A 34 21.17 29.51 -42.81
CA LYS A 34 20.45 29.46 -41.51
C LYS A 34 20.76 28.17 -40.72
N ARG A 35 20.86 27.03 -41.40
CA ARG A 35 21.21 25.73 -40.78
C ARG A 35 22.65 25.72 -40.31
N GLU A 36 23.57 26.30 -41.08
CA GLU A 36 24.97 26.43 -40.71
C GLU A 36 25.17 27.33 -39.48
N ILE A 37 24.53 28.51 -39.45
CA ILE A 37 24.54 29.43 -38.30
C ILE A 37 23.98 28.73 -37.05
N ARG A 38 22.86 28.00 -37.19
CA ARG A 38 22.30 27.21 -36.08
C ARG A 38 23.30 26.19 -35.53
N ASN A 39 24.02 25.48 -36.40
CA ASN A 39 25.01 24.49 -35.98
C ASN A 39 26.21 25.14 -35.27
N LYS A 40 26.73 26.26 -35.80
CA LYS A 40 27.82 27.02 -35.17
C LYS A 40 27.41 27.56 -33.79
N VAL A 41 26.19 28.10 -33.66
CA VAL A 41 25.63 28.56 -32.37
C VAL A 41 25.47 27.41 -31.37
N LEU A 42 25.03 26.23 -31.81
CA LEU A 42 24.95 25.05 -30.92
C LEU A 42 26.33 24.58 -30.45
N GLN A 43 27.35 24.62 -31.32
CA GLN A 43 28.72 24.28 -30.94
C GLN A 43 29.26 25.25 -29.88
N GLU A 44 29.00 26.54 -30.03
CA GLU A 44 29.45 27.57 -29.07
C GLU A 44 28.77 27.42 -27.70
N ILE A 45 27.47 27.12 -27.67
CA ILE A 45 26.74 26.81 -26.43
C ILE A 45 27.30 25.55 -25.75
N THR A 46 27.68 24.54 -26.54
CA THR A 46 28.25 23.29 -26.04
C THR A 46 29.65 23.51 -25.45
N LYS A 47 30.47 24.37 -26.04
CA LYS A 47 31.77 24.78 -25.47
C LYS A 47 31.59 25.52 -24.14
N LYS A 48 30.64 26.46 -24.09
CA LYS A 48 30.35 27.27 -22.89
C LYS A 48 29.74 26.44 -21.75
N SER A 49 28.88 25.46 -22.07
CA SER A 49 28.32 24.53 -21.09
C SER A 49 29.37 23.57 -20.54
N ARG A 50 30.32 23.11 -21.36
CA ARG A 50 31.43 22.24 -20.93
C ARG A 50 32.33 22.93 -19.90
N HIS A 51 32.61 24.22 -20.07
CA HIS A 51 33.36 25.02 -19.07
C HIS A 51 32.59 25.25 -17.77
N ARG A 52 31.26 25.43 -17.84
CA ARG A 52 30.41 25.64 -16.65
C ARG A 52 30.13 24.34 -15.88
N CYS A 53 30.13 23.20 -16.57
CA CYS A 53 29.87 21.87 -16.00
C CYS A 53 30.97 21.41 -15.04
N VAL A 54 32.24 21.80 -15.29
CA VAL A 54 33.38 21.45 -14.42
C VAL A 54 33.22 22.04 -13.01
N GLN A 55 32.47 23.13 -12.84
CA GLN A 55 32.41 23.88 -11.58
C GLN A 55 31.20 23.52 -10.68
N LEU A 56 30.21 22.76 -11.18
CA LEU A 56 29.01 22.35 -10.42
C LEU A 56 28.84 20.83 -10.23
N SER A 57 29.79 20.02 -10.72
CA SER A 57 29.63 18.58 -10.97
C SER A 57 29.39 17.70 -9.71
N CYS A 58 29.98 18.01 -8.55
CA CYS A 58 30.06 17.00 -7.49
C CYS A 58 28.69 16.61 -6.87
N CYS A 59 27.76 17.55 -6.72
CA CYS A 59 26.49 17.29 -6.02
C CYS A 59 25.33 16.90 -6.96
N THR A 60 25.35 17.37 -8.22
CA THR A 60 24.33 17.01 -9.22
C THR A 60 24.59 15.66 -9.88
N ASP A 61 25.85 15.25 -10.05
CA ASP A 61 26.19 13.96 -10.67
C ASP A 61 25.80 12.77 -9.79
N CYS A 62 25.89 12.88 -8.46
CA CYS A 62 25.46 11.81 -7.55
C CYS A 62 23.94 11.56 -7.63
N ARG A 63 23.15 12.63 -7.69
CA ARG A 63 21.68 12.55 -7.80
C ARG A 63 21.23 12.05 -9.17
N GLN A 64 21.93 12.45 -10.23
CA GLN A 64 21.66 11.99 -11.58
C GLN A 64 22.11 10.53 -11.78
N GLY A 65 23.23 10.13 -11.18
CA GLY A 65 23.73 8.75 -11.13
C GLY A 65 22.78 7.80 -10.39
N ALA A 66 22.28 8.20 -9.22
CA ALA A 66 21.28 7.42 -8.48
C ALA A 66 19.97 7.26 -9.27
N ALA A 67 19.48 8.33 -9.91
CA ALA A 67 18.29 8.27 -10.75
C ALA A 67 18.47 7.37 -11.98
N VAL A 68 19.66 7.40 -12.61
CA VAL A 68 20.00 6.52 -13.74
C VAL A 68 20.14 5.07 -13.28
N SER A 69 20.75 4.82 -12.13
CA SER A 69 20.89 3.48 -11.55
C SER A 69 19.52 2.88 -11.18
N PHE A 70 18.63 3.68 -10.58
CA PHE A 70 17.26 3.27 -10.28
C PHE A 70 16.46 2.97 -11.57
N ARG A 71 16.63 3.77 -12.62
CA ARG A 71 16.02 3.48 -13.94
C ARG A 71 16.57 2.21 -14.56
N ARG A 72 17.89 1.98 -14.48
CA ARG A 72 18.52 0.74 -14.99
C ARG A 72 18.05 -0.47 -14.21
N PHE A 73 18.07 -0.41 -12.87
CA PHE A 73 17.54 -1.46 -12.00
C PHE A 73 16.06 -1.74 -12.32
N GLY A 74 15.23 -0.70 -12.46
CA GLY A 74 13.83 -0.85 -12.87
C GLY A 74 13.66 -1.53 -14.23
N ASN A 75 14.50 -1.21 -15.21
CA ASN A 75 14.48 -1.85 -16.53
C ASN A 75 14.97 -3.30 -16.46
N THR A 76 16.05 -3.59 -15.73
CA THR A 76 16.56 -4.95 -15.53
C THR A 76 15.55 -5.82 -14.79
N LEU A 77 14.91 -5.29 -13.74
CA LEU A 77 13.84 -5.97 -13.03
C LEU A 77 12.64 -6.23 -13.97
N SER A 78 12.29 -5.25 -14.81
CA SER A 78 11.26 -5.41 -15.85
C SER A 78 11.62 -6.53 -16.83
N GLU A 79 12.88 -6.64 -17.27
CA GLU A 79 13.40 -7.72 -18.13
C GLU A 79 13.31 -9.10 -17.46
N TYR A 80 13.65 -9.24 -16.18
CA TYR A 80 13.40 -10.49 -15.46
C TYR A 80 11.90 -10.79 -15.32
N PHE A 81 11.07 -9.76 -15.13
CA PHE A 81 9.62 -9.91 -15.12
C PHE A 81 9.00 -10.15 -16.51
N HIS A 82 9.76 -9.95 -17.59
CA HIS A 82 9.37 -10.38 -18.92
C HIS A 82 9.42 -11.92 -19.05
N LEU A 83 10.02 -12.69 -18.13
CA LEU A 83 9.82 -14.14 -18.07
C LEU A 83 8.43 -14.54 -17.55
N LEU A 84 7.81 -13.70 -16.69
CA LEU A 84 6.40 -13.82 -16.26
C LEU A 84 5.40 -13.34 -17.35
N GLN A 85 5.89 -13.08 -18.57
CA GLN A 85 5.08 -12.73 -19.75
C GLN A 85 4.29 -13.91 -20.32
N PHE A 86 4.49 -15.13 -19.81
CA PHE A 86 3.70 -16.32 -20.17
C PHE A 86 2.19 -16.05 -20.14
N PHE A 87 1.73 -15.19 -19.22
CA PHE A 87 0.32 -14.86 -19.07
C PHE A 87 -0.22 -13.80 -20.04
N HIS A 88 0.58 -13.11 -20.86
CA HIS A 88 0.07 -12.00 -21.69
C HIS A 88 -0.90 -12.48 -22.78
N LYS A 89 -0.60 -13.60 -23.46
CA LYS A 89 -1.52 -14.21 -24.45
C LYS A 89 -2.81 -14.66 -23.78
N THR A 90 -2.70 -15.33 -22.63
CA THR A 90 -3.84 -15.78 -21.82
C THR A 90 -4.70 -14.62 -21.36
N LEU A 91 -4.10 -13.52 -20.88
CA LEU A 91 -4.81 -12.30 -20.49
C LEU A 91 -5.57 -11.69 -21.68
N LYS A 92 -4.95 -11.64 -22.87
CA LYS A 92 -5.62 -11.13 -24.07
C LYS A 92 -6.82 -12.01 -24.46
N ILE A 93 -6.69 -13.33 -24.36
CA ILE A 93 -7.79 -14.28 -24.61
C ILE A 93 -8.90 -14.12 -23.57
N ILE A 94 -8.54 -14.00 -22.29
CA ILE A 94 -9.50 -13.80 -21.20
C ILE A 94 -10.23 -12.47 -21.38
N GLY A 95 -9.51 -11.39 -21.68
CA GLY A 95 -10.12 -10.08 -21.93
C GLY A 95 -11.03 -10.07 -23.16
N ALA A 96 -10.68 -10.83 -24.21
CA ALA A 96 -11.51 -10.98 -25.39
C ALA A 96 -12.78 -11.80 -25.13
N LYS A 97 -12.72 -12.83 -24.27
CA LYS A 97 -13.86 -13.71 -23.96
C LYS A 97 -14.77 -13.21 -22.82
N PHE A 98 -14.19 -12.60 -21.80
CA PHE A 98 -14.87 -12.24 -20.54
C PHE A 98 -14.93 -10.73 -20.29
N GLY A 99 -14.38 -9.92 -21.19
CA GLY A 99 -14.44 -8.47 -21.12
C GLY A 99 -13.36 -7.82 -20.23
N THR A 100 -13.40 -6.49 -20.21
CA THR A 100 -12.38 -5.64 -19.57
C THR A 100 -12.40 -5.74 -18.04
N SER A 101 -13.56 -5.97 -17.42
CA SER A 101 -13.68 -6.09 -15.95
C SER A 101 -12.93 -7.31 -15.42
N VAL A 102 -13.09 -8.48 -16.04
CA VAL A 102 -12.40 -9.71 -15.64
C VAL A 102 -10.90 -9.59 -15.94
N LEU A 103 -10.54 -8.97 -17.07
CA LEU A 103 -9.14 -8.68 -17.41
C LEU A 103 -8.44 -7.84 -16.32
N SER A 104 -9.09 -6.79 -15.82
CA SER A 104 -8.54 -5.93 -14.76
C SER A 104 -8.18 -6.72 -13.49
N TYR A 105 -8.99 -7.69 -13.10
CA TYR A 105 -8.69 -8.56 -11.95
C TYR A 105 -7.40 -9.37 -12.18
N PHE A 106 -7.26 -10.03 -13.33
CA PHE A 106 -6.07 -10.82 -13.60
C PHE A 106 -4.81 -9.97 -13.82
N ILE A 107 -4.95 -8.74 -14.35
CA ILE A 107 -3.85 -7.77 -14.41
C ILE A 107 -3.39 -7.41 -13.00
N PHE A 108 -4.33 -7.13 -12.09
CA PHE A 108 -4.02 -6.86 -10.69
C PHE A 108 -3.34 -8.05 -10.01
N LEU A 109 -3.89 -9.26 -10.19
CA LEU A 109 -3.33 -10.49 -9.62
C LEU A 109 -1.91 -10.75 -10.13
N LYS A 110 -1.66 -10.57 -11.43
CA LYS A 110 -0.32 -10.68 -12.01
C LYS A 110 0.65 -9.70 -11.35
N TRP A 111 0.24 -8.44 -11.21
CA TRP A 111 1.07 -7.42 -10.58
C TRP A 111 1.35 -7.74 -9.09
N LEU A 112 0.34 -8.22 -8.36
CA LEU A 112 0.49 -8.64 -6.96
C LEU A 112 1.42 -9.84 -6.83
N LEU A 113 1.30 -10.85 -7.69
CA LEU A 113 2.21 -12.01 -7.69
C LEU A 113 3.66 -11.59 -7.99
N THR A 114 3.84 -10.75 -9.01
CA THR A 114 5.13 -10.17 -9.39
C THR A 114 5.78 -9.45 -8.20
N PHE A 115 5.00 -8.65 -7.48
CA PHE A 115 5.43 -7.93 -6.29
C PHE A 115 5.79 -8.86 -5.11
N ASN A 116 5.04 -9.94 -4.91
CA ASN A 116 5.35 -10.95 -3.88
C ASN A 116 6.61 -11.75 -4.21
N ILE A 117 6.84 -12.10 -5.49
CA ILE A 117 8.08 -12.76 -5.92
C ILE A 117 9.29 -11.85 -5.65
N PHE A 118 9.18 -10.55 -5.94
CA PHE A 118 10.21 -9.57 -5.60
C PHE A 118 10.50 -9.53 -4.09
N SER A 119 9.44 -9.50 -3.26
CA SER A 119 9.55 -9.56 -1.81
C SER A 119 10.25 -10.82 -1.32
N PHE A 120 9.83 -11.97 -1.87
CA PHE A 120 10.42 -13.25 -1.56
C PHE A 120 11.91 -13.27 -1.88
N LEU A 121 12.32 -12.81 -3.06
CA LEU A 121 13.73 -12.78 -3.45
C LEU A 121 14.59 -11.95 -2.48
N ILE A 122 14.12 -10.75 -2.10
CA ILE A 122 14.87 -9.90 -1.16
C ILE A 122 14.98 -10.57 0.22
N ASN A 123 13.87 -10.98 0.81
CA ASN A 123 13.86 -11.56 2.15
C ASN A 123 14.61 -12.90 2.18
N PHE A 124 14.39 -13.74 1.16
CA PHE A 124 15.06 -15.03 1.05
C PHE A 124 16.57 -14.88 0.91
N SER A 125 17.04 -13.98 0.04
CA SER A 125 18.48 -13.80 -0.19
C SER A 125 19.23 -13.24 1.02
N PHE A 126 18.68 -12.23 1.70
CA PHE A 126 19.40 -11.54 2.76
C PHE A 126 19.13 -12.11 4.16
N ILE A 127 17.94 -12.65 4.43
CA ILE A 127 17.61 -13.16 5.76
C ILE A 127 17.69 -14.69 5.77
N THR A 128 17.00 -15.35 4.83
CA THR A 128 16.81 -16.80 4.91
C THR A 128 18.07 -17.59 4.50
N ILE A 129 18.78 -17.21 3.44
CA ILE A 129 19.99 -17.92 2.98
C ILE A 129 21.10 -17.96 4.05
N PRO A 130 21.52 -16.82 4.66
CA PRO A 130 22.53 -16.86 5.72
C PRO A 130 22.12 -17.74 6.90
N GLN A 131 20.83 -17.74 7.24
CA GLN A 131 20.30 -18.54 8.34
C GLN A 131 20.22 -20.03 8.00
N PHE A 132 19.92 -20.40 6.75
CA PHE A 132 20.00 -21.81 6.31
C PHE A 132 21.41 -22.37 6.39
N ILE A 133 22.43 -21.55 6.08
CA ILE A 133 23.83 -21.97 6.18
C ILE A 133 24.22 -22.17 7.64
N ALA A 134 23.68 -21.36 8.55
CA ALA A 134 23.95 -21.43 9.97
C ALA A 134 23.17 -22.52 10.72
N ALA A 135 21.99 -22.91 10.21
CA ALA A 135 21.06 -23.79 10.92
C ALA A 135 21.63 -25.17 11.25
N GLU A 136 21.20 -25.70 12.41
CA GLU A 136 21.47 -27.05 12.89
C GLU A 136 20.29 -27.99 12.54
N PRO A 137 20.49 -29.32 12.52
CA PRO A 137 19.41 -30.28 12.34
C PRO A 137 18.34 -30.13 13.43
N ASN A 138 17.08 -30.26 13.04
CA ASN A 138 15.95 -30.22 13.98
C ASN A 138 15.63 -31.64 14.46
N ASP A 139 15.80 -31.88 15.75
CA ASP A 139 15.60 -33.20 16.38
C ASP A 139 14.22 -33.33 17.07
N LEU A 140 13.34 -32.33 16.92
CA LEU A 140 12.01 -32.35 17.54
C LEU A 140 11.04 -33.28 16.78
N SER A 141 10.16 -33.97 17.51
CA SER A 141 9.15 -34.85 16.93
C SER A 141 7.87 -34.09 16.57
N PHE A 142 7.35 -34.30 15.36
CA PHE A 142 6.10 -33.67 14.91
C PHE A 142 4.87 -34.41 15.45
N THR A 143 4.04 -33.73 16.25
CA THR A 143 2.83 -34.32 16.89
C THR A 143 1.52 -33.84 16.27
N GLY A 144 1.56 -32.85 15.37
CA GLY A 144 0.40 -32.37 14.60
C GLY A 144 -0.37 -31.21 15.23
N LEU A 145 -0.42 -31.09 16.56
CA LEU A 145 -1.02 -29.92 17.24
C LEU A 145 -0.24 -28.62 16.93
N GLU A 146 1.03 -28.78 16.62
CA GLU A 146 1.98 -27.76 16.18
C GLU A 146 1.52 -27.04 14.90
N LEU A 147 0.64 -27.65 14.09
CA LEU A 147 0.05 -26.99 12.92
C LEU A 147 -0.90 -25.85 13.33
N PHE A 148 -1.55 -25.98 14.49
CA PHE A 148 -2.48 -24.97 15.01
C PHE A 148 -1.79 -23.95 15.90
N THR A 149 -0.81 -24.37 16.70
CA THR A 149 -0.07 -23.48 17.60
C THR A 149 1.11 -22.80 16.92
N GLY A 150 1.68 -23.40 15.87
CA GLY A 150 2.94 -22.97 15.26
C GLY A 150 4.17 -23.13 16.17
N ALA A 151 4.01 -23.75 17.34
CA ALA A 151 5.07 -23.98 18.33
C ALA A 151 5.67 -25.39 18.18
N GLY A 152 6.74 -25.72 18.92
CA GLY A 152 7.39 -27.04 18.86
C GLY A 152 8.30 -27.20 17.64
N TYR A 153 8.08 -28.23 16.83
CA TYR A 153 8.88 -28.55 15.64
C TYR A 153 9.14 -27.34 14.74
N PHE A 154 8.14 -26.47 14.54
CA PHE A 154 8.29 -25.29 13.68
C PHE A 154 9.23 -24.23 14.26
N GLN A 155 9.42 -24.16 15.58
CA GLN A 155 10.28 -23.15 16.22
C GLN A 155 11.74 -23.28 15.79
N GLN A 156 12.22 -24.51 15.55
CA GLN A 156 13.57 -24.78 15.06
C GLN A 156 13.72 -24.70 13.52
N THR A 157 12.69 -24.25 12.81
CA THR A 157 12.75 -24.10 11.35
C THR A 157 13.18 -22.69 10.93
N VAL A 158 14.00 -22.60 9.88
CA VAL A 158 14.58 -21.34 9.38
C VAL A 158 13.55 -20.30 8.94
N LEU A 159 12.35 -20.75 8.54
CA LEU A 159 11.25 -19.87 8.11
C LEU A 159 10.37 -19.40 9.26
N TYR A 160 10.60 -19.90 10.48
CA TYR A 160 9.88 -19.43 11.65
C TYR A 160 10.41 -18.07 12.11
N TYR A 161 9.49 -17.13 12.35
CA TYR A 161 9.83 -15.74 12.66
C TYR A 161 10.74 -15.60 13.89
N GLY A 162 10.54 -16.45 14.90
CA GLY A 162 11.34 -16.46 16.13
C GLY A 162 12.67 -17.22 16.05
N PHE A 163 13.00 -17.84 14.92
CA PHE A 163 14.23 -18.64 14.76
C PHE A 163 15.47 -17.78 14.48
N TYR A 164 15.30 -16.52 14.08
CA TYR A 164 16.41 -15.65 13.70
C TYR A 164 17.26 -15.29 14.92
N THR A 165 18.54 -15.63 14.85
CA THR A 165 19.48 -15.44 15.96
C THR A 165 19.94 -13.98 16.02
N ASN A 166 20.17 -13.50 17.24
CA ASN A 166 20.75 -12.18 17.50
C ASN A 166 22.29 -12.16 17.33
N ALA A 167 22.91 -13.32 17.09
CA ALA A 167 24.36 -13.46 16.99
C ALA A 167 24.89 -13.15 15.58
N THR A 168 26.18 -12.85 15.51
CA THR A 168 26.88 -12.71 14.22
C THR A 168 27.27 -14.08 13.71
N ILE A 169 26.82 -14.44 12.51
CA ILE A 169 27.13 -15.74 11.90
C ILE A 169 28.60 -15.72 11.43
N ARG A 170 29.41 -16.63 12.00
CA ARG A 170 30.81 -16.88 11.63
C ARG A 170 31.02 -18.37 11.45
N LYS A 171 30.64 -18.90 10.28
CA LYS A 171 30.80 -20.34 9.96
C LYS A 171 31.99 -20.61 9.01
N ILE A 172 32.56 -19.56 8.40
CA ILE A 172 33.76 -19.65 7.56
C ILE A 172 34.91 -19.03 8.37
N GLU A 173 35.94 -19.82 8.68
CA GLU A 173 37.09 -19.41 9.53
C GLU A 173 37.83 -18.15 9.05
N HIS A 174 37.65 -17.77 7.77
CA HIS A 174 38.20 -16.54 7.16
C HIS A 174 37.17 -15.71 6.36
N GLY A 175 35.86 -15.93 6.57
CA GLY A 175 34.81 -15.22 5.85
C GLY A 175 34.37 -13.91 6.51
N PRO A 176 33.72 -12.99 5.76
CA PRO A 176 33.11 -11.80 6.35
C PRO A 176 32.02 -12.21 7.34
N SER A 177 32.03 -11.61 8.52
CA SER A 177 31.06 -11.89 9.57
C SER A 177 29.70 -11.27 9.22
N TYR A 178 28.64 -12.06 9.16
CA TYR A 178 27.30 -11.59 8.82
C TYR A 178 26.54 -11.22 10.09
N ASN A 179 26.31 -9.92 10.33
CA ASN A 179 25.54 -9.46 11.48
C ASN A 179 24.05 -9.55 11.17
N MET A 180 23.38 -10.55 11.77
CA MET A 180 21.97 -10.83 11.50
C MET A 180 21.03 -9.70 11.95
N GLN A 181 21.32 -9.03 13.08
CA GLN A 181 20.46 -7.95 13.60
C GLN A 181 20.37 -6.76 12.63
N LEU A 182 21.54 -6.29 12.18
CA LEU A 182 21.62 -5.19 11.21
C LEU A 182 21.03 -5.61 9.87
N ALA A 183 21.37 -6.82 9.41
CA ALA A 183 20.84 -7.37 8.16
C ALA A 183 19.31 -7.44 8.17
N TYR A 184 18.71 -7.87 9.28
CA TYR A 184 17.27 -7.95 9.43
C TYR A 184 16.63 -6.56 9.38
N ILE A 185 17.10 -5.61 10.20
CA ILE A 185 16.55 -4.25 10.25
C ILE A 185 16.70 -3.54 8.91
N PHE A 186 17.88 -3.62 8.28
CA PHE A 186 18.10 -2.97 6.99
C PHE A 186 17.33 -3.66 5.87
N THR A 187 17.30 -4.99 5.81
CA THR A 187 16.54 -5.71 4.76
C THR A 187 15.07 -5.39 4.88
N VAL A 188 14.47 -5.55 6.06
CA VAL A 188 13.04 -5.29 6.27
C VAL A 188 12.71 -3.81 6.08
N GLY A 189 13.49 -2.90 6.66
CA GLY A 189 13.27 -1.46 6.55
C GLY A 189 13.41 -0.95 5.12
N LEU A 190 14.48 -1.33 4.43
CA LEU A 190 14.70 -0.94 3.02
C LEU A 190 13.66 -1.57 2.11
N TYR A 191 13.31 -2.84 2.33
CA TYR A 191 12.21 -3.53 1.63
C TYR A 191 10.91 -2.75 1.79
N PHE A 192 10.54 -2.36 3.01
CA PHE A 192 9.32 -1.61 3.28
C PHE A 192 9.29 -0.26 2.54
N VAL A 193 10.41 0.48 2.54
CA VAL A 193 10.54 1.74 1.80
C VAL A 193 10.43 1.53 0.28
N ILE A 194 11.13 0.53 -0.26
CA ILE A 194 11.07 0.19 -1.69
C ILE A 194 9.63 -0.20 -2.08
N CYS A 195 8.98 -1.03 -1.27
CA CYS A 195 7.59 -1.42 -1.46
C CYS A 195 6.66 -0.21 -1.45
N PHE A 196 6.77 0.64 -0.44
CA PHE A 196 5.97 1.86 -0.36
C PHE A 196 6.13 2.73 -1.61
N LEU A 197 7.37 2.93 -2.06
CA LEU A 197 7.65 3.70 -3.28
C LEU A 197 7.07 3.04 -4.53
N ILE A 198 7.25 1.72 -4.72
CA ILE A 198 6.69 0.99 -5.87
C ILE A 198 5.17 1.09 -5.89
N LEU A 199 4.52 0.89 -4.72
CA LEU A 199 3.07 1.01 -4.57
C LEU A 199 2.59 2.42 -4.91
N LEU A 200 3.25 3.44 -4.35
CA LEU A 200 2.91 4.85 -4.55
C LEU A 200 3.09 5.26 -6.02
N PHE A 201 4.20 4.91 -6.66
CA PHE A 201 4.43 5.21 -8.07
C PHE A 201 3.47 4.45 -9.00
N SER A 202 3.18 3.18 -8.69
CA SER A 202 2.21 2.37 -9.45
C SER A 202 0.81 2.97 -9.36
N MET A 203 0.38 3.33 -8.14
CA MET A 203 -0.91 3.97 -7.89
C MET A 203 -0.99 5.33 -8.56
N ALA A 204 0.03 6.19 -8.43
CA ALA A 204 0.06 7.50 -9.08
C ALA A 204 0.02 7.39 -10.61
N LYS A 205 0.77 6.45 -11.19
CA LYS A 205 0.75 6.19 -12.64
C LYS A 205 -0.58 5.62 -13.12
N SER A 206 -1.19 4.73 -12.34
CA SER A 206 -2.52 4.18 -12.64
C SER A 206 -3.58 5.28 -12.56
N PHE A 207 -3.55 6.09 -11.52
CA PHE A 207 -4.43 7.23 -11.34
C PHE A 207 -4.23 8.24 -12.48
N SER A 208 -3.02 8.67 -12.79
CA SER A 208 -2.77 9.64 -13.87
C SER A 208 -3.24 9.14 -15.24
N LYS A 209 -3.20 7.82 -15.49
CA LYS A 209 -3.65 7.23 -16.77
C LYS A 209 -5.15 7.01 -16.85
N ASN A 210 -5.79 6.69 -15.72
CA ASN A 210 -7.20 6.31 -15.66
C ASN A 210 -8.10 7.42 -15.08
N PHE A 211 -7.53 8.53 -14.60
CA PHE A 211 -8.27 9.69 -14.12
C PHE A 211 -8.78 10.52 -15.30
N ILE A 212 -9.73 9.95 -16.02
CA ILE A 212 -10.70 10.71 -16.79
C ILE A 212 -11.87 10.86 -15.82
N ASN A 213 -12.11 12.07 -15.32
CA ASN A 213 -13.17 12.34 -14.34
C ASN A 213 -14.49 12.55 -15.11
N PRO A 214 -15.32 11.52 -15.38
CA PRO A 214 -16.54 11.68 -16.16
C PRO A 214 -17.64 12.28 -15.27
N GLN A 215 -17.39 12.35 -13.96
CA GLN A 215 -18.36 12.75 -12.94
C GLN A 215 -18.38 14.25 -12.67
N ALA A 216 -17.38 15.00 -13.10
CA ALA A 216 -17.31 16.45 -12.83
C ALA A 216 -18.17 17.31 -13.77
N TYR A 217 -18.59 16.78 -14.92
CA TYR A 217 -19.24 17.59 -15.98
C TYR A 217 -20.61 17.07 -16.44
N ALA A 218 -21.05 15.92 -15.94
CA ALA A 218 -22.29 15.28 -16.35
C ALA A 218 -23.32 15.38 -15.21
N GLY A 219 -24.31 16.27 -15.35
CA GLY A 219 -25.46 16.34 -14.44
C GLY A 219 -26.20 15.00 -14.31
N ASN A 220 -27.08 14.88 -13.31
CA ASN A 220 -27.78 13.64 -12.97
C ASN A 220 -28.52 13.00 -14.18
N ALA A 221 -28.99 13.82 -15.13
CA ALA A 221 -29.61 13.35 -16.37
C ALA A 221 -28.63 12.60 -17.30
N SER A 222 -27.42 13.14 -17.51
CA SER A 222 -26.38 12.46 -18.29
C SER A 222 -25.84 11.20 -17.60
N LYS A 223 -25.81 11.16 -16.26
CA LYS A 223 -25.51 9.92 -15.53
C LYS A 223 -26.54 8.82 -15.83
N LEU A 224 -27.83 9.15 -15.85
CA LEU A 224 -28.90 8.18 -16.17
C LEU A 224 -28.80 7.69 -17.62
N LEU A 225 -28.60 8.61 -18.57
CA LEU A 225 -28.56 8.29 -20.00
C LEU A 225 -27.29 7.50 -20.40
N CYS A 226 -26.16 7.74 -19.74
CA CYS A 226 -24.88 7.11 -20.08
C CYS A 226 -24.47 5.93 -19.17
N THR A 227 -25.30 5.55 -18.17
CA THR A 227 -24.98 4.43 -17.26
C THR A 227 -25.23 3.04 -17.86
N TRP A 228 -25.90 2.97 -19.02
CA TRP A 228 -26.28 1.68 -19.60
C TRP A 228 -25.04 0.85 -20.00
N ASP A 229 -24.84 -0.30 -19.36
CA ASP A 229 -23.78 -1.25 -19.69
C ASP A 229 -24.39 -2.49 -20.35
N PHE A 230 -24.23 -2.58 -21.66
CA PHE A 230 -24.74 -3.71 -22.47
C PHE A 230 -23.95 -5.01 -22.26
N ASN A 231 -22.81 -4.98 -21.54
CA ASN A 231 -22.03 -6.20 -21.28
C ASN A 231 -22.58 -7.03 -20.11
N ILE A 232 -23.54 -6.51 -19.32
CA ILE A 232 -24.12 -7.22 -18.19
C ILE A 232 -25.28 -8.10 -18.68
N THR A 233 -25.00 -9.38 -18.90
CA THR A 233 -25.99 -10.36 -19.36
C THR A 233 -26.71 -11.10 -18.23
N ASN A 234 -26.14 -11.10 -17.02
CA ASN A 234 -26.71 -11.80 -15.87
C ASN A 234 -27.83 -10.99 -15.22
N GLU A 235 -29.04 -11.56 -15.15
CA GLU A 235 -30.23 -10.92 -14.57
C GLU A 235 -30.02 -10.42 -13.13
N LYS A 236 -29.31 -11.20 -12.29
CA LYS A 236 -29.01 -10.78 -10.91
C LYS A 236 -28.09 -9.56 -10.89
N ALA A 237 -27.12 -9.51 -11.79
CA ALA A 237 -26.19 -8.39 -11.92
C ALA A 237 -26.90 -7.14 -12.48
N VAL A 238 -27.84 -7.31 -13.42
CA VAL A 238 -28.69 -6.21 -13.92
C VAL A 238 -29.56 -5.64 -12.81
N LYS A 239 -30.28 -6.49 -12.05
CA LYS A 239 -31.10 -6.05 -10.90
C LYS A 239 -30.25 -5.31 -9.86
N LEU A 240 -29.04 -5.80 -9.58
CA LEU A 240 -28.11 -5.14 -8.66
C LEU A 240 -27.65 -3.79 -9.19
N LYS A 241 -27.30 -3.69 -10.49
CA LYS A 241 -26.89 -2.43 -11.13
C LYS A 241 -28.01 -1.40 -11.13
N GLN A 242 -29.24 -1.82 -11.41
CA GLN A 242 -30.43 -0.96 -11.35
C GLN A 242 -30.68 -0.46 -9.92
N LYS A 243 -30.60 -1.34 -8.92
CA LYS A 243 -30.73 -0.97 -7.50
C LYS A 243 -29.64 0.01 -7.07
N ASN A 244 -28.40 -0.22 -7.51
CA ASN A 244 -27.27 0.66 -7.22
C ASN A 244 -27.46 2.05 -7.85
N LEU A 245 -27.83 2.13 -9.13
CA LEU A 245 -28.12 3.39 -9.81
C LEU A 245 -29.28 4.15 -9.16
N SER A 246 -30.38 3.46 -8.83
CA SER A 246 -31.51 4.06 -8.11
C SER A 246 -31.09 4.61 -6.76
N THR A 247 -30.20 3.91 -6.05
CA THR A 247 -29.67 4.37 -4.75
C THR A 247 -28.79 5.61 -4.94
N GLN A 248 -27.88 5.62 -5.93
CA GLN A 248 -27.02 6.78 -6.23
C GLN A 248 -27.85 8.03 -6.58
N ILE A 249 -28.85 7.90 -7.44
CA ILE A 249 -29.73 9.03 -7.81
C ILE A 249 -30.52 9.51 -6.59
N LYS A 250 -31.00 8.57 -5.75
CA LYS A 250 -31.71 8.93 -4.52
C LYS A 250 -30.80 9.67 -3.54
N GLU A 251 -29.55 9.25 -3.39
CA GLU A 251 -28.55 9.94 -2.56
C GLU A 251 -28.29 11.36 -3.08
N ASP A 252 -27.98 11.52 -4.38
CA ASP A 252 -27.76 12.82 -5.02
C ASP A 252 -28.96 13.75 -4.84
N LEU A 253 -30.20 13.25 -4.99
CA LEU A 253 -31.43 14.04 -4.78
C LEU A 253 -31.67 14.37 -3.30
N THR A 254 -31.37 13.46 -2.38
CA THR A 254 -31.52 13.73 -0.94
C THR A 254 -30.52 14.76 -0.44
N GLU A 255 -29.33 14.84 -1.02
CA GLU A 255 -28.35 15.87 -0.71
C GLU A 255 -28.86 17.26 -1.09
N VAL A 256 -29.39 17.42 -2.31
CA VAL A 256 -30.01 18.67 -2.78
C VAL A 256 -31.25 19.04 -1.96
N ASN A 257 -32.12 18.07 -1.65
CA ASN A 257 -33.35 18.34 -0.89
C ASN A 257 -33.06 18.69 0.59
N ARG A 258 -31.92 18.27 1.15
CA ARG A 258 -31.51 18.58 2.52
C ARG A 258 -31.14 20.06 2.70
N GLU A 259 -30.63 20.72 1.68
CA GLU A 259 -30.36 22.17 1.72
C GLU A 259 -31.66 22.99 1.89
N VAL A 260 -32.81 22.41 1.52
CA VAL A 260 -34.12 23.07 1.54
C VAL A 260 -34.88 22.81 2.86
N LEU A 261 -34.57 21.72 3.58
CA LEU A 261 -35.29 21.30 4.79
C LEU A 261 -34.53 21.67 6.08
N ASN A 262 -34.83 22.85 6.62
CA ASN A 262 -34.37 23.25 7.95
C ASN A 262 -35.23 22.58 9.05
N PHE A 263 -34.65 21.63 9.79
CA PHE A 263 -35.33 20.95 10.90
C PHE A 263 -35.50 21.85 12.14
N SER A 264 -36.58 21.61 12.89
CA SER A 264 -36.83 22.27 14.18
C SER A 264 -35.77 21.92 15.23
N VAL A 265 -35.41 22.91 16.06
CA VAL A 265 -34.33 22.82 17.07
C VAL A 265 -34.56 21.66 18.06
N LYS A 266 -35.82 21.39 18.44
CA LYS A 266 -36.17 20.32 19.38
C LYS A 266 -35.91 18.93 18.80
N GLU A 267 -36.24 18.72 17.53
CA GLU A 267 -35.98 17.45 16.84
C GLU A 267 -34.49 17.23 16.58
N ARG A 268 -33.73 18.31 16.38
CA ARG A 268 -32.27 18.26 16.28
C ARG A 268 -31.65 17.83 17.60
N ALA A 269 -32.11 18.37 18.73
CA ALA A 269 -31.60 18.01 20.05
C ALA A 269 -31.85 16.53 20.39
N VAL A 270 -33.05 16.00 20.14
CA VAL A 270 -33.36 14.58 20.39
C VAL A 270 -32.48 13.65 19.54
N ARG A 271 -32.27 13.98 18.26
CA ARG A 271 -31.37 13.20 17.39
C ARG A 271 -29.93 13.23 17.88
N VAL A 272 -29.42 14.39 18.29
CA VAL A 272 -28.07 14.50 18.86
C VAL A 272 -27.94 13.63 20.11
N MET A 273 -28.95 13.59 20.98
CA MET A 273 -28.94 12.73 22.17
C MET A 273 -28.91 11.24 21.84
N ILE A 274 -29.69 10.80 20.84
CA ILE A 274 -29.68 9.40 20.37
C ILE A 274 -28.29 9.04 19.81
N HIS A 275 -27.70 9.92 19.01
CA HIS A 275 -26.34 9.72 18.50
C HIS A 275 -25.30 9.67 19.61
N LEU A 276 -25.36 10.61 20.56
CA LEU A 276 -24.44 10.64 21.70
C LEU A 276 -24.54 9.37 22.54
N GLY A 277 -25.77 8.89 22.80
CA GLY A 277 -26.02 7.64 23.51
C GLY A 277 -25.48 6.41 22.79
N SER A 278 -25.67 6.33 21.47
CA SER A 278 -25.13 5.24 20.65
C SER A 278 -23.59 5.25 20.60
N TRP A 279 -22.99 6.44 20.49
CA TRP A 279 -21.54 6.59 20.56
C TRP A 279 -20.99 6.19 21.93
N ALA A 280 -21.64 6.61 23.02
CA ALA A 280 -21.26 6.20 24.37
C ALA A 280 -21.38 4.68 24.57
N ALA A 281 -22.45 4.05 24.07
CA ALA A 281 -22.61 2.59 24.10
C ALA A 281 -21.53 1.88 23.27
N SER A 282 -21.18 2.42 22.11
CA SER A 282 -20.11 1.86 21.26
C SER A 282 -18.73 1.96 21.90
N LEU A 283 -18.45 3.07 22.58
CA LEU A 283 -17.21 3.28 23.31
C LEU A 283 -17.16 2.40 24.57
N GLY A 284 -18.27 2.31 25.31
CA GLY A 284 -18.38 1.46 26.49
C GLY A 284 -18.17 -0.02 26.18
N THR A 285 -18.74 -0.51 25.08
CA THR A 285 -18.50 -1.89 24.61
C THR A 285 -17.07 -2.11 24.11
N ALA A 286 -16.44 -1.11 23.46
CA ALA A 286 -15.04 -1.20 23.09
C ALA A 286 -14.13 -1.27 24.33
N VAL A 287 -14.37 -0.43 25.35
CA VAL A 287 -13.64 -0.44 26.62
C VAL A 287 -13.87 -1.75 27.37
N ALA A 288 -15.09 -2.28 27.39
CA ALA A 288 -15.39 -3.57 28.03
C ALA A 288 -14.67 -4.73 27.34
N ALA A 289 -14.65 -4.75 26.00
CA ALA A 289 -13.92 -5.76 25.23
C ALA A 289 -12.40 -5.69 25.50
N CYS A 290 -11.88 -4.47 25.54
CA CYS A 290 -10.51 -4.15 25.88
C CYS A 290 -10.11 -4.66 27.28
N ALA A 291 -10.93 -4.35 28.30
CA ALA A 291 -10.72 -4.83 29.66
C ALA A 291 -10.84 -6.36 29.76
N GLY A 292 -11.78 -6.96 29.03
CA GLY A 292 -11.95 -8.42 28.96
C GLY A 292 -10.73 -9.13 28.38
N VAL A 293 -10.19 -8.63 27.26
CA VAL A 293 -8.96 -9.17 26.64
C VAL A 293 -7.77 -9.03 27.59
N TYR A 294 -7.61 -7.86 28.24
CA TYR A 294 -6.52 -7.63 29.18
C TYR A 294 -6.59 -8.51 30.45
N PHE A 295 -7.77 -8.68 31.03
CA PHE A 295 -7.94 -9.55 32.18
C PHE A 295 -7.72 -11.03 31.83
N LEU A 296 -8.23 -11.45 30.66
CA LEU A 296 -8.00 -12.80 30.16
C LEU A 296 -6.53 -13.04 29.83
N SER A 297 -5.81 -12.05 29.28
CA SER A 297 -4.39 -12.21 28.98
C SER A 297 -3.55 -12.37 30.26
N ILE A 298 -3.85 -11.61 31.32
CA ILE A 298 -3.18 -11.78 32.63
C ILE A 298 -3.49 -13.15 33.25
N ASN A 299 -4.74 -13.59 33.23
CA ASN A 299 -5.11 -14.89 33.80
C ASN A 299 -4.51 -16.05 33.01
N ASN A 300 -4.46 -15.93 31.68
CA ASN A 300 -3.82 -16.91 30.81
C ASN A 300 -2.32 -16.99 31.08
N LEU A 301 -1.64 -15.85 31.27
CA LEU A 301 -0.23 -15.82 31.69
C LEU A 301 0.00 -16.51 33.04
N LYS A 302 -0.88 -16.26 34.03
CA LYS A 302 -0.77 -16.90 35.35
C LYS A 302 -0.96 -18.42 35.27
N LEU A 303 -1.85 -18.90 34.40
CA LEU A 303 -2.01 -20.33 34.12
C LEU A 303 -0.80 -20.92 33.40
N PHE A 304 -0.21 -20.18 32.47
CA PHE A 304 1.00 -20.59 31.74
C PHE A 304 2.20 -20.74 32.69
N VAL A 305 2.45 -19.75 33.55
CA VAL A 305 3.58 -19.75 34.51
C VAL A 305 3.40 -20.83 35.59
N ASN A 306 2.18 -21.09 36.07
CA ASN A 306 1.93 -22.08 37.12
C ASN A 306 1.70 -23.51 36.59
N GLY A 307 1.40 -23.69 35.30
CA GLY A 307 0.94 -24.94 34.68
C GLY A 307 2.04 -25.84 34.12
N GLY A 308 3.24 -25.85 34.70
CA GLY A 308 4.43 -26.54 34.16
C GLY A 308 4.44 -28.07 34.18
N LYS A 309 3.32 -28.77 33.93
CA LYS A 309 3.27 -30.24 34.00
C LYS A 309 2.65 -30.98 32.81
N ASN A 310 1.80 -30.34 31.99
CA ASN A 310 1.17 -30.98 30.84
C ASN A 310 1.37 -30.14 29.56
N ASP A 311 2.21 -30.64 28.64
CA ASP A 311 2.57 -29.94 27.38
C ASP A 311 1.34 -29.59 26.53
N LEU A 312 0.30 -30.44 26.57
CA LEU A 312 -0.95 -30.23 25.85
C LEU A 312 -1.84 -29.12 26.43
N GLU A 313 -1.92 -28.97 27.76
CA GLU A 313 -2.73 -27.92 28.39
C GLU A 313 -2.08 -26.54 28.23
N SER A 314 -0.75 -26.48 28.29
CA SER A 314 0.01 -25.26 28.03
C SER A 314 -0.14 -24.79 26.57
N GLN A 315 -0.03 -25.72 25.61
CA GLN A 315 -0.26 -25.43 24.19
C GLN A 315 -1.71 -25.01 23.90
N ALA A 316 -2.70 -25.62 24.56
CA ALA A 316 -4.10 -25.23 24.44
C ALA A 316 -4.37 -23.83 25.03
N ALA A 317 -3.69 -23.47 26.13
CA ALA A 317 -3.81 -22.14 26.73
C ALA A 317 -3.36 -21.02 25.76
N MET A 318 -2.38 -21.28 24.90
CA MET A 318 -1.89 -20.32 23.89
C MET A 318 -2.97 -19.94 22.86
N LEU A 319 -3.96 -20.81 22.62
CA LEU A 319 -5.04 -20.60 21.66
C LEU A 319 -6.23 -19.83 22.25
N VAL A 320 -6.39 -19.79 23.58
CA VAL A 320 -7.54 -19.15 24.24
C VAL A 320 -7.61 -17.66 23.92
N LEU A 321 -6.48 -16.95 24.00
CA LEU A 321 -6.43 -15.50 23.77
C LEU A 321 -6.79 -15.14 22.31
N PRO A 322 -6.21 -15.77 21.26
CA PRO A 322 -6.63 -15.59 19.88
C PRO A 322 -8.10 -15.93 19.63
N ILE A 323 -8.61 -17.02 20.21
CA ILE A 323 -10.01 -17.42 20.05
C ILE A 323 -10.93 -16.33 20.61
N VAL A 324 -10.69 -15.87 21.84
CA VAL A 324 -11.52 -14.82 22.45
C VAL A 324 -11.43 -13.52 21.67
N ALA A 325 -10.23 -13.10 21.26
CA ALA A 325 -10.05 -11.89 20.45
C ALA A 325 -10.79 -12.00 19.11
N SER A 326 -10.78 -13.17 18.47
CA SER A 326 -11.53 -13.44 17.24
C SER A 326 -13.05 -13.40 17.45
N LEU A 327 -13.54 -14.01 18.53
CA LEU A 327 -14.96 -13.98 18.87
C LEU A 327 -15.43 -12.55 19.14
N LEU A 328 -14.70 -11.76 19.92
CA LEU A 328 -15.02 -10.35 20.17
C LEU A 328 -15.03 -9.53 18.87
N ASN A 329 -14.02 -9.72 18.01
CA ASN A 329 -13.96 -9.08 16.70
C ASN A 329 -15.08 -9.50 15.75
N THR A 330 -15.71 -10.66 15.99
CA THR A 330 -16.83 -11.15 15.18
C THR A 330 -18.16 -10.63 15.73
N PHE A 331 -18.37 -10.71 17.04
CA PHE A 331 -19.67 -10.44 17.66
C PHE A 331 -19.96 -8.95 17.87
N ILE A 332 -18.97 -8.14 18.25
CA ILE A 332 -19.18 -6.71 18.54
C ILE A 332 -19.64 -5.92 17.30
N PRO A 333 -19.13 -6.18 16.07
CA PRO A 333 -19.66 -5.54 14.86
C PRO A 333 -21.16 -5.76 14.64
N PHE A 334 -21.72 -6.92 15.02
CA PHE A 334 -23.17 -7.15 14.94
C PHE A 334 -23.93 -6.25 15.91
N PHE A 335 -23.41 -6.05 17.11
CA PHE A 335 -23.97 -5.09 18.07
C PHE A 335 -23.92 -3.65 17.55
N TYR A 336 -22.83 -3.24 16.90
CA TYR A 336 -22.74 -1.92 16.26
C TYR A 336 -23.73 -1.74 15.11
N SER A 337 -23.95 -2.79 14.31
CA SER A 337 -24.98 -2.77 13.27
C SER A 337 -26.38 -2.62 13.88
N TRP A 338 -26.65 -3.28 15.00
CA TRP A 338 -27.92 -3.15 15.72
C TRP A 338 -28.11 -1.73 16.29
N LEU A 339 -27.08 -1.13 16.88
CA LEU A 339 -27.10 0.28 17.29
C LEU A 339 -27.36 1.23 16.11
N GLY A 340 -26.80 0.91 14.94
CA GLY A 340 -27.02 1.65 13.70
C GLY A 340 -28.49 1.65 13.24
N HIS A 341 -29.27 0.61 13.54
CA HIS A 341 -30.71 0.60 13.27
C HIS A 341 -31.52 1.49 14.23
N LEU A 342 -31.04 1.71 15.46
CA LEU A 342 -31.66 2.62 16.43
C LEU A 342 -31.42 4.09 16.05
N GLU A 343 -30.25 4.37 15.50
CA GLU A 343 -29.91 5.66 14.92
C GLU A 343 -30.50 5.77 13.52
N LYS A 344 -31.72 6.31 13.39
CA LYS A 344 -32.33 6.58 12.08
C LYS A 344 -31.53 7.63 11.30
N PHE A 345 -30.46 7.21 10.62
CA PHE A 345 -29.64 8.07 9.77
C PHE A 345 -30.44 8.49 8.53
N GLN A 346 -30.32 9.77 8.15
CA GLN A 346 -31.05 10.33 7.01
C GLN A 346 -30.54 9.82 5.66
N THR A 347 -29.26 9.48 5.57
CA THR A 347 -28.64 8.92 4.36
C THR A 347 -28.04 7.55 4.68
N PRO A 348 -28.24 6.54 3.82
CA PRO A 348 -27.67 5.22 4.01
C PRO A 348 -26.13 5.23 4.01
N GLY A 349 -25.49 6.15 3.26
CA GLY A 349 -24.03 6.33 3.29
C GLY A 349 -23.49 6.66 4.70
N HIS A 350 -24.08 7.62 5.42
CA HIS A 350 -23.63 7.99 6.77
C HIS A 350 -23.74 6.83 7.77
N HIS A 351 -24.79 6.00 7.68
CA HIS A 351 -24.92 4.79 8.51
C HIS A 351 -23.74 3.82 8.30
N ILE A 352 -23.35 3.62 7.03
CA ILE A 352 -22.22 2.75 6.67
C ILE A 352 -20.91 3.33 7.20
N TYR A 353 -20.64 4.63 6.99
CA TYR A 353 -19.42 5.28 7.48
C TYR A 353 -19.28 5.25 9.00
N VAL A 354 -20.35 5.52 9.75
CA VAL A 354 -20.34 5.47 11.22
C VAL A 354 -20.10 4.04 11.72
N THR A 355 -20.72 3.05 11.10
CA THR A 355 -20.52 1.63 11.45
C THR A 355 -19.08 1.19 11.17
N ILE A 356 -18.50 1.60 10.04
CA ILE A 356 -17.09 1.35 9.71
C ILE A 356 -16.17 2.03 10.74
N ALA A 357 -16.44 3.29 11.09
CA ALA A 357 -15.62 4.03 12.05
C ALA A 357 -15.61 3.35 13.44
N ARG A 358 -16.78 2.96 13.97
CA ARG A 358 -16.87 2.21 15.24
C ARG A 358 -16.09 0.91 15.21
N ASN A 359 -16.18 0.17 14.11
CA ASN A 359 -15.42 -1.07 13.92
C ASN A 359 -13.91 -0.83 13.86
N ILE A 360 -13.46 0.24 13.22
CA ILE A 360 -12.04 0.60 13.16
C ILE A 360 -11.54 0.96 14.56
N VAL A 361 -12.28 1.79 15.32
CA VAL A 361 -11.92 2.16 16.69
C VAL A 361 -11.78 0.91 17.57
N LEU A 362 -12.77 0.03 17.57
CA LEU A 362 -12.72 -1.24 18.31
C LEU A 362 -11.45 -2.06 17.96
N LYS A 363 -11.21 -2.28 16.67
CA LYS A 363 -10.08 -3.09 16.21
C LYS A 363 -8.73 -2.49 16.60
N ILE A 364 -8.58 -1.18 16.45
CA ILE A 364 -7.35 -0.47 16.85
C ILE A 364 -7.16 -0.56 18.37
N SER A 365 -8.22 -0.42 19.16
CA SER A 365 -8.14 -0.53 20.63
C SER A 365 -7.73 -1.94 21.07
N ILE A 366 -8.31 -2.99 20.49
CA ILE A 366 -7.93 -4.39 20.80
C ILE A 366 -6.46 -4.65 20.43
N ILE A 367 -6.04 -4.22 19.23
CA ILE A 367 -4.64 -4.35 18.80
C ILE A 367 -3.71 -3.60 19.75
N GLY A 368 -4.05 -2.37 20.14
CA GLY A 368 -3.26 -1.56 21.06
C GLY A 368 -3.03 -2.24 22.41
N ILE A 369 -4.06 -2.86 22.97
CA ILE A 369 -3.96 -3.59 24.26
C ILE A 369 -3.17 -4.87 24.12
N LEU A 370 -3.35 -5.62 23.04
CA LEU A 370 -2.53 -6.79 22.76
C LEU A 370 -1.06 -6.38 22.62
N CYS A 371 -0.75 -5.32 21.88
CA CYS A 371 0.61 -4.79 21.79
C CYS A 371 1.16 -4.39 23.17
N TYR A 372 0.37 -3.71 23.99
CA TYR A 372 0.77 -3.36 25.36
C TYR A 372 1.07 -4.61 26.19
N TYR A 373 0.21 -5.62 26.14
CA TYR A 373 0.38 -6.89 26.84
C TYR A 373 1.67 -7.60 26.41
N TRP A 374 1.90 -7.77 25.11
CA TRP A 374 3.10 -8.43 24.61
C TRP A 374 4.39 -7.67 24.93
N LEU A 375 4.40 -6.35 24.74
CA LEU A 375 5.61 -5.54 24.92
C LEU A 375 5.97 -5.27 26.38
N ASN A 376 5.00 -5.09 27.27
CA ASN A 376 5.27 -4.70 28.66
C ASN A 376 5.08 -5.83 29.67
N VAL A 377 4.15 -6.76 29.42
CA VAL A 377 3.84 -7.83 30.38
C VAL A 377 4.63 -9.09 30.06
N VAL A 378 4.56 -9.57 28.82
CA VAL A 378 5.25 -10.81 28.41
C VAL A 378 6.77 -10.60 28.36
N ALA A 379 7.25 -9.54 27.68
CA ALA A 379 8.69 -9.29 27.58
C ALA A 379 9.37 -9.06 28.95
N ALA A 380 8.67 -8.45 29.92
CA ALA A 380 9.19 -8.28 31.27
C ALA A 380 9.25 -9.62 32.03
N SER A 381 8.28 -10.51 31.81
CA SER A 381 8.23 -11.83 32.48
C SER A 381 9.30 -12.82 32.02
N GLU A 382 9.86 -12.67 30.80
CA GLU A 382 11.01 -13.48 30.34
C GLU A 382 12.37 -12.95 30.84
N SER A 383 12.40 -11.72 31.37
CA SER A 383 13.64 -11.09 31.88
C SER A 383 13.90 -11.32 33.38
N GLN A 384 12.97 -11.96 34.08
CA GLN A 384 13.08 -12.43 35.46
C GLN A 384 13.21 -13.95 35.49
#